data_AF-A0A914D0T4-F1
#
_entry.id   AF-A0A914D0T4-F1
#
_cell.length_a   1.000
_cell.length_b   1.000
_cell.length_c   1.000
_cell.angle_alpha   90.00
_cell.angle_beta   90.00
_cell.angle_gamma   90.00
#
_symmetry.space_group_name_H-M   'P 1'
#
loop_
_entity.id
_entity.type
_entity.pdbx_description
1 polymer ?
#
loop_
_entity_poly.entity_id
_entity_poly.type
_entity_poly.pdbx_seq_one_letter_code
_entity_poly.pdbx_strand_id
1 'polypeptide(L)'
;MSSEKENIFYLLMNQLAQGIGNNTLVEAQIKKVYPQCKIFGVDNNPKMLGDFEKYGTPLILSIGGTETKEPIDILEKNGFIFQSDVKATPIDLVIKKYLKTNIIHFFSLDIEGIEYRVMNTLMPGNILSREDITICQVDVELHSAKWLNLIAPNKMITKEFSRNKLVKDFIIKSYYLPIVILPYTMYKHLKITFINVLSKDCDKAFNFQKYFF
;
A
#
# COMPACT_ATOMS: atom_id res chain seq x y z
N MET A 1 14.31 5.95 46.10
CA MET A 1 13.88 6.86 45.01
C MET A 1 14.44 6.32 43.71
N SER A 2 13.72 5.38 43.11
CA SER A 2 14.04 4.78 41.82
C SER A 2 13.56 5.71 40.72
N SER A 3 14.47 6.15 39.86
CA SER A 3 14.14 6.77 38.58
C SER A 3 13.46 5.71 37.71
N GLU A 4 12.14 5.74 37.61
CA GLU A 4 11.41 5.10 36.52
C GLU A 4 11.89 5.75 35.22
N LYS A 5 12.84 5.10 34.56
CA LYS A 5 13.14 5.34 33.17
C LYS A 5 11.86 5.00 32.41
N GLU A 6 11.14 6.03 31.96
CA GLU A 6 10.06 5.88 30.98
C GLU A 6 10.59 5.00 29.84
N ASN A 7 9.96 3.84 29.67
CA ASN A 7 10.27 2.91 28.61
C ASN A 7 9.98 3.58 27.27
N ILE A 8 11.02 4.17 26.66
CA ILE A 8 11.00 4.58 25.26
C ILE A 8 10.88 3.29 24.45
N PHE A 9 9.66 2.95 24.05
CA PHE A 9 9.40 1.86 23.12
C PHE A 9 10.01 2.23 21.75
N TYR A 10 11.17 1.68 21.43
CA TYR A 10 11.74 1.74 20.09
C TYR A 10 10.94 0.79 19.18
N LEU A 11 9.81 1.24 18.65
CA LEU A 11 9.07 0.51 17.62
C LEU A 11 9.77 0.73 16.27
N LEU A 12 10.40 -0.32 15.74
CA LEU A 12 10.89 -0.36 14.36
C LEU A 12 9.69 -0.39 13.41
N MET A 13 9.27 0.78 12.95
CA MET A 13 8.19 0.89 11.98
C MET A 13 8.67 0.49 10.57
N ASN A 14 7.79 -0.12 9.78
CA ASN A 14 8.09 -0.48 8.39
C ASN A 14 7.03 0.14 7.49
N GLN A 15 7.47 0.85 6.44
CA GLN A 15 6.62 1.36 5.38
C GLN A 15 6.92 0.64 4.08
N LEU A 16 5.87 0.19 3.40
CA LEU A 16 5.92 -0.24 2.01
C LEU A 16 5.10 0.74 1.18
N ALA A 17 5.68 1.33 0.14
CA ALA A 17 4.98 2.27 -0.75
C ALA A 17 5.05 1.76 -2.19
N GLN A 18 3.90 1.57 -2.82
CA GLN A 18 3.79 1.13 -4.21
C GLN A 18 3.27 2.28 -5.07
N GLY A 19 3.94 2.55 -6.19
CA GLY A 19 3.58 3.65 -7.10
C GLY A 19 3.96 5.02 -6.53
N ILE A 20 5.16 5.13 -5.93
CA ILE A 20 5.60 6.33 -5.21
C ILE A 20 5.63 7.56 -6.12
N GLY A 21 5.93 7.34 -7.40
CA GLY A 21 6.22 8.42 -8.32
C GLY A 21 7.39 9.30 -7.86
N ASN A 22 7.64 10.39 -8.58
CA ASN A 22 8.81 11.23 -8.35
C ASN A 22 8.63 12.24 -7.19
N ASN A 23 7.86 11.90 -6.16
CA ASN A 23 7.60 12.78 -5.02
C ASN A 23 7.78 12.02 -3.70
N THR A 24 8.74 12.47 -2.88
CA THR A 24 9.17 11.80 -1.65
C THR A 24 8.80 12.57 -0.37
N LEU A 25 7.84 13.50 -0.47
CA LEU A 25 7.42 14.33 0.67
C LEU A 25 6.87 13.50 1.84
N VAL A 26 6.13 12.43 1.55
CA VAL A 26 5.55 11.56 2.58
C VAL A 26 6.66 10.83 3.32
N GLU A 27 7.62 10.26 2.60
CA GLU A 27 8.77 9.55 3.17
C GLU A 27 9.65 10.48 4.00
N ALA A 28 9.84 11.72 3.54
CA ALA A 28 10.54 12.75 4.31
C ALA A 28 9.85 13.05 5.64
N GLN A 29 8.51 13.17 5.64
CA GLN A 29 7.74 13.39 6.85
C GLN A 29 7.76 12.17 7.77
N ILE A 30 7.62 10.96 7.23
CA ILE A 30 7.72 9.71 8.01
C ILE A 30 9.11 9.57 8.62
N LYS A 31 10.18 9.88 7.90
CA LYS A 31 11.55 9.89 8.48
C LYS A 31 11.74 10.95 9.56
N LYS A 32 11.08 12.09 9.45
CA LYS A 32 11.13 13.13 10.49
C LYS A 32 10.44 12.69 11.78
N VAL A 33 9.26 12.05 11.66
CA VAL A 33 8.46 11.61 12.82
C VAL A 33 8.96 10.27 13.38
N TYR A 34 9.39 9.36 12.51
CA TYR A 34 9.87 8.02 12.82
C TYR A 34 11.25 7.77 12.20
N PRO A 35 12.34 8.34 12.76
CA PRO A 35 13.68 8.24 12.18
C PRO A 35 14.17 6.81 11.94
N GLN A 36 13.77 5.89 12.84
CA GLN A 36 14.12 4.48 12.80
C GLN A 36 13.24 3.65 11.84
N CYS A 37 12.22 4.25 11.22
CA CYS A 37 11.33 3.56 10.28
C CYS A 37 12.12 3.06 9.06
N LYS A 38 12.00 1.78 8.72
CA LYS A 38 12.54 1.24 7.46
C LYS A 38 11.52 1.46 6.37
N ILE A 39 11.88 2.24 5.36
CA ILE A 39 11.00 2.58 4.24
C ILE A 39 11.47 1.81 3.01
N PHE A 40 10.56 1.09 2.38
CA PHE A 40 10.77 0.38 1.13
C PHE A 40 9.86 0.94 0.06
N GLY A 41 10.46 1.31 -1.07
CA GLY A 41 9.74 1.92 -2.17
C GLY A 41 9.72 1.04 -3.38
N VAL A 42 8.54 0.83 -3.95
CA VAL A 42 8.34 -0.15 -5.01
C VAL A 42 7.75 0.52 -6.24
N ASP A 43 8.51 0.47 -7.32
CA ASP A 43 8.11 0.92 -8.64
C ASP A 43 8.87 0.09 -9.68
N ASN A 44 8.24 -0.25 -10.79
CA ASN A 44 8.91 -0.99 -11.86
C ASN A 44 9.70 -0.10 -12.81
N ASN A 45 9.46 1.22 -12.77
CA ASN A 45 10.15 2.21 -13.55
C ASN A 45 11.15 2.95 -12.65
N PRO A 46 12.47 2.72 -12.80
CA PRO A 46 13.46 3.35 -11.94
C PRO A 46 13.46 4.88 -12.03
N LYS A 47 12.96 5.47 -13.12
CA LYS A 47 12.83 6.93 -13.25
C LYS A 47 11.79 7.52 -12.29
N MET A 48 10.81 6.72 -11.87
CA MET A 48 9.79 7.14 -10.91
C MET A 48 10.32 7.14 -9.49
N LEU A 49 11.42 6.46 -9.18
CA LEU A 49 11.97 6.41 -7.83
C LEU A 49 12.69 7.71 -7.42
N GLY A 50 13.03 8.59 -8.36
CA GLY A 50 13.61 9.91 -8.06
C GLY A 50 14.75 9.85 -7.04
N ASP A 51 14.59 10.64 -5.96
CA ASP A 51 15.53 10.73 -4.83
C ASP A 51 15.16 9.81 -3.64
N PHE A 52 14.36 8.76 -3.86
CA PHE A 52 13.83 7.90 -2.78
C PHE A 52 14.91 7.30 -1.87
N GLU A 53 16.10 7.03 -2.42
CA GLU A 53 17.25 6.51 -1.67
C GLU A 53 17.67 7.39 -0.48
N LYS A 54 17.29 8.68 -0.47
CA LYS A 54 17.51 9.57 0.68
C LYS A 54 16.72 9.16 1.92
N TYR A 55 15.60 8.47 1.73
CA TYR A 55 14.67 8.13 2.81
C TYR A 55 14.49 6.62 3.01
N GLY A 56 14.76 5.81 1.99
CA GLY A 56 14.47 4.39 2.03
C GLY A 56 15.24 3.55 1.03
N THR A 57 14.87 2.28 0.93
CA THR A 57 15.44 1.33 -0.04
C THR A 57 14.50 1.19 -1.24
N PRO A 58 14.93 1.58 -2.46
CA PRO A 58 14.16 1.32 -3.66
C PRO A 58 14.19 -0.16 -4.06
N LEU A 59 13.06 -0.67 -4.54
CA LEU A 59 12.88 -2.00 -5.08
C LEU A 59 12.29 -1.87 -6.49
N ILE A 60 13.09 -2.21 -7.51
CA ILE A 60 12.68 -2.12 -8.91
C ILE A 60 11.92 -3.39 -9.29
N LEU A 61 10.61 -3.42 -9.01
CA LEU A 61 9.72 -4.54 -9.29
C LEU A 61 8.24 -4.09 -9.28
N SER A 62 7.36 -4.91 -9.85
CA SER A 62 5.90 -4.76 -9.69
C SER A 62 5.39 -5.68 -8.58
N ILE A 63 4.44 -5.20 -7.78
CA ILE A 63 3.74 -6.01 -6.76
C ILE A 63 2.33 -6.33 -7.25
N GLY A 64 1.89 -7.57 -6.97
CA GLY A 64 0.54 -8.03 -7.21
C GLY A 64 0.07 -9.00 -6.14
N GLY A 65 -1.16 -9.50 -6.30
CA GLY A 65 -1.75 -10.48 -5.37
C GLY A 65 -1.27 -11.92 -5.58
N THR A 66 -0.72 -12.24 -6.75
CA THR A 66 -0.28 -13.57 -7.19
C THR A 66 0.86 -13.44 -8.21
N GLU A 67 1.64 -14.51 -8.45
CA GLU A 67 2.58 -14.55 -9.58
C GLU A 67 1.80 -14.69 -10.89
N THR A 68 1.40 -13.56 -11.47
CA THR A 68 0.81 -13.51 -12.81
C THR A 68 1.59 -12.54 -13.70
N LYS A 69 1.76 -12.92 -14.98
CA LYS A 69 2.18 -11.98 -16.03
C LYS A 69 0.92 -11.29 -16.50
N GLU A 70 0.86 -9.98 -16.37
CA GLU A 70 -0.33 -9.24 -16.75
C GLU A 70 -0.03 -7.94 -17.47
N PRO A 71 -0.96 -7.51 -18.34
CA PRO A 71 -0.81 -6.26 -19.05
C PRO A 71 -0.97 -5.08 -18.08
N ILE A 72 0.05 -4.25 -17.98
CA ILE A 72 0.02 -3.00 -17.23
C ILE A 72 0.26 -1.82 -18.17
N ASP A 73 -0.20 -0.64 -17.75
CA ASP A 73 0.10 0.62 -18.42
C ASP A 73 1.25 1.29 -17.66
N ILE A 74 2.34 1.59 -18.36
CA ILE A 74 3.53 2.25 -17.78
C ILE A 74 3.54 3.70 -18.24
N LEU A 75 3.64 4.63 -17.30
CA LEU A 75 3.82 6.03 -17.61
C LEU A 75 5.24 6.28 -18.17
N GLU A 76 5.31 6.70 -19.42
CA GLU A 76 6.52 7.19 -20.07
C GLU A 76 6.44 8.68 -20.40
N LYS A 77 7.55 9.26 -20.87
CA LYS A 77 7.67 10.71 -21.18
C LYS A 77 6.61 11.21 -22.16
N ASN A 78 6.11 10.35 -23.05
CA ASN A 78 5.17 10.72 -24.12
C ASN A 78 3.76 10.13 -23.91
N GLY A 79 3.43 9.69 -22.69
CA GLY A 79 2.14 9.08 -22.35
C GLY A 79 2.29 7.64 -21.85
N PHE A 80 1.18 6.92 -21.79
CA PHE A 80 1.15 5.55 -21.30
C PHE A 80 1.54 4.57 -22.40
N ILE A 81 2.46 3.66 -22.08
CA ILE A 81 2.79 2.52 -22.92
C ILE A 81 2.18 1.27 -22.31
N PHE A 82 1.44 0.54 -23.12
CA PHE A 82 0.92 -0.76 -22.75
C PHE A 82 2.03 -1.80 -22.79
N GLN A 83 2.28 -2.48 -21.69
CA GLN A 83 3.19 -3.62 -21.64
C GLN A 83 2.40 -4.89 -21.29
N SER A 84 2.35 -5.86 -22.21
CA SER A 84 1.49 -7.04 -22.13
C SER A 84 1.91 -8.09 -21.08
N ASP A 85 3.15 -8.03 -20.61
CA ASP A 85 3.79 -9.14 -19.88
C ASP A 85 4.65 -8.66 -18.70
N VAL A 86 4.11 -7.80 -17.84
CA VAL A 86 4.83 -7.45 -16.62
C VAL A 86 4.57 -8.50 -15.55
N LYS A 87 5.66 -9.11 -15.07
CA LYS A 87 5.59 -10.07 -13.97
C LYS A 87 5.42 -9.31 -12.66
N ALA A 88 4.25 -9.45 -12.05
CA ALA A 88 4.02 -8.99 -10.70
C ALA A 88 4.56 -10.02 -9.68
N THR A 89 5.27 -9.54 -8.66
CA THR A 89 5.71 -10.35 -7.53
C THR A 89 4.62 -10.35 -6.45
N PRO A 90 4.23 -11.50 -5.91
CA PRO A 90 3.33 -11.58 -4.77
C PRO A 90 3.86 -10.74 -3.60
N ILE A 91 2.95 -9.97 -3.00
CA ILE A 91 3.29 -9.08 -1.89
C ILE A 91 3.91 -9.83 -0.69
N ASP A 92 3.46 -11.03 -0.38
CA ASP A 92 4.00 -11.84 0.73
C ASP A 92 5.49 -12.19 0.50
N LEU A 93 5.87 -12.50 -0.75
CA LEU A 93 7.26 -12.77 -1.10
C LEU A 93 8.13 -11.53 -0.99
N VAL A 94 7.63 -10.36 -1.39
CA VAL A 94 8.34 -9.08 -1.22
C VAL A 94 8.59 -8.81 0.26
N ILE A 95 7.56 -8.96 1.09
CA ILE A 95 7.64 -8.74 2.54
C ILE A 95 8.68 -9.68 3.18
N LYS A 96 8.59 -10.98 2.90
CA LYS A 96 9.53 -11.97 3.44
C LYS A 96 10.97 -11.73 2.98
N LYS A 97 11.17 -11.40 1.70
CA LYS A 97 12.51 -11.22 1.12
C LYS A 97 13.19 -9.95 1.60
N TYR A 98 12.48 -8.82 1.60
CA TYR A 98 13.09 -7.50 1.79
C TYR A 98 12.84 -6.93 3.18
N LEU A 99 11.60 -6.99 3.68
CA LEU A 99 11.24 -6.39 4.97
C LEU A 99 11.64 -7.30 6.14
N LYS A 100 11.65 -8.62 5.92
CA LYS A 100 12.06 -9.65 6.91
C LYS A 100 11.33 -9.49 8.25
N THR A 101 10.05 -9.14 8.17
CA THR A 101 9.14 -8.91 9.30
C THR A 101 7.74 -9.32 8.88
N ASN A 102 6.94 -9.75 9.86
CA ASN A 102 5.54 -10.06 9.68
C ASN A 102 4.63 -8.88 10.05
N ILE A 103 5.18 -7.80 10.63
CA ILE A 103 4.41 -6.62 11.03
C ILE A 103 4.84 -5.41 10.19
N ILE A 104 3.89 -4.93 9.39
CA ILE A 104 4.03 -3.72 8.57
C ILE A 104 3.14 -2.65 9.19
N HIS A 105 3.74 -1.50 9.48
CA HIS A 105 3.02 -0.47 10.21
C HIS A 105 2.26 0.41 9.23
N PHE A 106 2.91 0.81 8.14
CA PHE A 106 2.33 1.64 7.11
C PHE A 106 2.44 0.93 5.76
N PHE A 107 1.34 0.87 5.02
CA PHE A 107 1.34 0.36 3.66
C PHE A 107 0.58 1.33 2.77
N SER A 108 1.28 1.96 1.83
CA SER A 108 0.72 2.94 0.91
C SER A 108 0.61 2.34 -0.48
N LEU A 109 -0.58 2.43 -1.06
CA LEU A 109 -0.93 1.90 -2.37
C LEU A 109 -1.48 3.01 -3.25
N ASP A 110 -0.78 3.34 -4.32
CA ASP A 110 -1.38 4.00 -5.47
C ASP A 110 -1.94 2.94 -6.43
N ILE A 111 -3.26 2.94 -6.64
CA ILE A 111 -3.95 1.90 -7.40
C ILE A 111 -4.53 2.47 -8.68
N GLU A 112 -3.88 2.11 -9.79
CA GLU A 112 -4.28 2.48 -11.15
C GLU A 112 -4.77 1.29 -11.98
N GLY A 113 -4.59 0.06 -11.49
CA GLY A 113 -5.03 -1.14 -12.22
C GLY A 113 -4.87 -2.43 -11.41
N ILE A 114 -3.89 -3.25 -11.76
CA ILE A 114 -3.78 -4.60 -11.19
C ILE A 114 -3.53 -4.60 -9.68
N GLU A 115 -3.08 -3.48 -9.10
CA GLU A 115 -2.91 -3.34 -7.65
C GLU A 115 -4.22 -3.54 -6.88
N TYR A 116 -5.39 -3.44 -7.53
CA TYR A 116 -6.66 -3.83 -6.93
C TYR A 116 -6.67 -5.26 -6.38
N ARG A 117 -5.85 -6.17 -6.93
CA ARG A 117 -5.72 -7.53 -6.41
C ARG A 117 -4.89 -7.62 -5.14
N VAL A 118 -4.00 -6.66 -4.88
CA VAL A 118 -3.28 -6.55 -3.61
C VAL A 118 -4.27 -6.34 -2.47
N MET A 119 -5.33 -5.54 -2.69
CA MET A 119 -6.39 -5.35 -1.69
C MET A 119 -7.07 -6.66 -1.28
N ASN A 120 -7.26 -7.60 -2.22
CA ASN A 120 -7.82 -8.92 -1.89
C ASN A 120 -6.89 -9.71 -0.95
N THR A 121 -5.56 -9.57 -1.07
CA THR A 121 -4.62 -10.30 -0.20
C THR A 121 -4.71 -9.92 1.27
N LEU A 122 -5.20 -8.72 1.56
CA LEU A 122 -5.43 -8.18 2.91
C LEU A 122 -6.69 -8.74 3.58
N MET A 123 -7.55 -9.45 2.84
CA MET A 123 -8.76 -10.03 3.39
C MET A 123 -8.46 -11.29 4.25
N PRO A 124 -9.31 -11.60 5.24
CA PRO A 124 -9.20 -12.81 6.06
C PRO A 124 -9.10 -14.09 5.20
N GLY A 125 -8.20 -15.00 5.59
CA GLY A 125 -8.01 -16.29 4.89
C GLY A 125 -7.22 -16.21 3.58
N ASN A 126 -6.90 -15.01 3.09
CA ASN A 126 -6.01 -14.84 1.94
C ASN A 126 -4.53 -14.87 2.34
N ILE A 127 -3.65 -14.70 1.36
CA ILE A 127 -2.22 -15.04 1.51
C ILE A 127 -1.54 -14.32 2.67
N LEU A 128 -1.77 -13.02 2.87
CA LEU A 128 -1.13 -12.30 3.99
C LEU A 128 -1.60 -12.84 5.34
N SER A 129 -2.90 -13.09 5.49
CA SER A 129 -3.45 -13.71 6.70
C SER A 129 -2.95 -15.15 6.92
N ARG A 130 -2.74 -15.93 5.86
CA ARG A 130 -2.22 -17.30 5.95
C ARG A 130 -0.73 -17.37 6.28
N GLU A 131 0.02 -16.35 5.88
CA GLU A 131 1.45 -16.21 6.16
C GLU A 131 1.74 -15.46 7.46
N ASP A 132 0.70 -15.21 8.28
CA ASP A 132 0.78 -14.47 9.54
C ASP A 132 1.39 -13.06 9.38
N ILE A 133 1.13 -12.44 8.24
CA ILE A 133 1.56 -11.07 7.95
C ILE A 133 0.44 -10.10 8.33
N THR A 134 0.74 -9.22 9.27
CA THR A 134 -0.13 -8.15 9.75
C THR A 134 0.29 -6.83 9.15
N ILE A 135 -0.67 -6.11 8.56
CA ILE A 135 -0.52 -4.71 8.18
C ILE A 135 -1.42 -3.86 9.08
N CYS A 136 -0.88 -2.78 9.64
CA CYS A 136 -1.57 -1.97 10.63
C CYS A 136 -2.34 -0.80 10.04
N GLN A 137 -1.71 -0.01 9.19
CA GLN A 137 -2.34 1.04 8.41
C GLN A 137 -2.17 0.77 6.92
N VAL A 138 -3.27 0.89 6.18
CA VAL A 138 -3.27 0.82 4.71
C VAL A 138 -3.84 2.12 4.17
N ASP A 139 -3.00 2.90 3.50
CA ASP A 139 -3.38 4.10 2.78
C ASP A 139 -3.53 3.77 1.30
N VAL A 140 -4.70 4.05 0.74
CA VAL A 140 -5.00 3.70 -0.65
C VAL A 140 -5.46 4.92 -1.42
N GLU A 141 -4.82 5.20 -2.55
CA GLU A 141 -5.34 6.11 -3.58
C GLU A 141 -5.99 5.28 -4.69
N LEU A 142 -7.32 5.37 -4.81
CA LEU A 142 -8.09 4.60 -5.78
C LEU A 142 -8.39 5.46 -7.00
N HIS A 143 -7.72 5.19 -8.12
CA HIS A 143 -7.94 5.94 -9.35
C HIS A 143 -9.25 5.52 -10.03
N SER A 144 -9.86 6.43 -10.78
CA SER A 144 -11.08 6.08 -11.52
C SER A 144 -10.72 5.18 -12.70
N ALA A 145 -11.36 4.00 -12.81
CA ALA A 145 -11.16 3.08 -13.94
C ALA A 145 -11.62 3.65 -15.31
N LYS A 146 -12.04 4.92 -15.38
CA LYS A 146 -12.42 5.58 -16.63
C LYS A 146 -11.27 5.70 -17.62
N TRP A 147 -10.03 5.86 -17.14
CA TRP A 147 -8.87 5.91 -18.03
C TRP A 147 -8.66 4.53 -18.68
N LEU A 148 -8.70 3.44 -17.90
CA LEU A 148 -8.68 2.06 -18.40
C LEU A 148 -9.77 1.77 -19.46
N ASN A 149 -10.98 2.33 -19.29
CA ASN A 149 -12.06 2.19 -20.28
C ASN A 149 -11.77 2.91 -21.61
N LEU A 150 -11.00 4.00 -21.60
CA LEU A 150 -10.67 4.80 -22.78
C LEU A 150 -9.52 4.18 -23.59
N ILE A 151 -8.53 3.59 -22.92
CA ILE A 151 -7.34 3.00 -23.58
C ILE A 151 -7.45 1.48 -23.82
N ALA A 152 -8.34 0.78 -23.10
CA ALA A 152 -8.50 -0.67 -23.25
C ALA A 152 -9.98 -1.11 -23.13
N PRO A 153 -10.85 -0.70 -24.07
CA PRO A 153 -12.30 -0.88 -24.01
C PRO A 153 -12.77 -2.34 -23.96
N ASN A 154 -11.90 -3.30 -24.29
CA ASN A 154 -12.19 -4.74 -24.31
C ASN A 154 -11.65 -5.52 -23.09
N LYS A 155 -11.10 -4.85 -22.06
CA LYS A 155 -10.57 -5.57 -20.87
C LYS A 155 -11.69 -6.05 -19.93
N MET A 156 -11.62 -7.34 -19.55
CA MET A 156 -12.45 -8.01 -18.51
C MET A 156 -12.50 -7.26 -17.17
N ILE A 157 -11.51 -6.42 -16.87
CA ILE A 157 -11.45 -5.58 -15.67
C ILE A 157 -12.73 -4.74 -15.53
N THR A 158 -13.35 -4.33 -16.63
CA THR A 158 -14.47 -3.37 -16.64
C THR A 158 -15.84 -3.96 -16.28
N LYS A 159 -16.02 -5.29 -16.36
CA LYS A 159 -17.32 -5.94 -16.04
C LYS A 159 -17.38 -6.51 -14.62
N GLU A 160 -16.26 -6.94 -14.04
CA GLU A 160 -16.21 -7.50 -12.68
C GLU A 160 -15.72 -6.52 -11.62
N PHE A 161 -14.94 -5.51 -12.01
CA PHE A 161 -14.36 -4.55 -11.09
C PHE A 161 -15.24 -3.31 -10.89
N SER A 162 -15.99 -3.29 -9.80
CA SER A 162 -16.62 -2.06 -9.31
C SER A 162 -15.83 -1.53 -8.13
N ARG A 163 -15.18 -0.37 -8.29
CA ARG A 163 -14.49 0.34 -7.19
C ARG A 163 -15.35 0.41 -5.93
N ASN A 164 -16.64 0.70 -6.10
CA ASN A 164 -17.60 0.77 -4.99
C ASN A 164 -17.83 -0.60 -4.36
N LYS A 165 -17.89 -1.67 -5.16
CA LYS A 165 -18.03 -3.04 -4.65
C LYS A 165 -16.78 -3.47 -3.89
N LEU A 166 -15.58 -3.24 -4.43
CA LEU A 166 -14.32 -3.56 -3.74
C LEU A 166 -14.24 -2.84 -2.39
N VAL A 167 -14.46 -1.52 -2.37
CA VAL A 167 -14.41 -0.74 -1.13
C VAL A 167 -15.45 -1.25 -0.13
N LYS A 168 -16.70 -1.50 -0.57
CA LYS A 168 -17.74 -2.07 0.30
C LYS A 168 -17.36 -3.45 0.84
N ASP A 169 -16.91 -4.34 -0.02
CA ASP A 169 -16.49 -5.69 0.38
C ASP A 169 -15.31 -5.62 1.35
N PHE A 170 -14.35 -4.73 1.11
CA PHE A 170 -13.21 -4.53 1.99
C PHE A 170 -13.65 -4.02 3.37
N ILE A 171 -14.51 -3.01 3.43
CA ILE A 171 -15.03 -2.47 4.70
C ILE A 171 -15.83 -3.54 5.47
N ILE A 172 -16.65 -4.34 4.78
CA ILE A 172 -17.55 -5.30 5.43
C ILE A 172 -16.82 -6.58 5.86
N LYS A 173 -15.85 -7.03 5.06
CA LYS A 173 -15.27 -8.38 5.20
C LYS A 173 -13.83 -8.39 5.67
N SER A 174 -13.14 -7.24 5.73
CA SER A 174 -11.76 -7.19 6.21
C SER A 174 -11.67 -6.90 7.71
N TYR A 175 -10.45 -6.92 8.25
CA TYR A 175 -10.15 -6.52 9.62
C TYR A 175 -9.98 -4.99 9.78
N TYR A 176 -10.17 -4.24 8.70
CA TYR A 176 -9.80 -2.84 8.64
C TYR A 176 -11.02 -1.91 8.70
N LEU A 177 -10.94 -0.89 9.55
CA LEU A 177 -11.89 0.21 9.59
C LEU A 177 -11.37 1.41 8.80
N PRO A 178 -12.19 2.04 7.94
CA PRO A 178 -11.82 3.30 7.31
C PRO A 178 -11.92 4.44 8.34
N ILE A 179 -10.82 5.17 8.56
CA ILE A 179 -10.79 6.32 9.49
C ILE A 179 -10.77 7.67 8.75
N VAL A 180 -10.31 7.67 7.49
CA VAL A 180 -10.27 8.87 6.64
C VAL A 180 -10.72 8.46 5.25
N ILE A 181 -11.67 9.21 4.69
CA ILE A 181 -12.13 9.06 3.30
C ILE A 181 -12.14 10.46 2.68
N LEU A 182 -11.23 10.69 1.73
CA LEU A 182 -11.09 11.97 1.05
C LEU A 182 -11.40 11.79 -0.45
N PRO A 183 -12.57 12.27 -0.92
CA PRO A 183 -12.86 12.29 -2.34
C PRO A 183 -12.03 13.40 -3.00
N TYR A 184 -11.16 13.03 -3.95
CA TYR A 184 -10.47 14.00 -4.78
C TYR A 184 -11.30 14.24 -6.05
N THR A 185 -12.25 15.15 -5.96
CA THR A 185 -13.32 15.35 -6.95
C THR A 185 -12.80 15.77 -8.32
N MET A 186 -11.67 16.48 -8.40
CA MET A 186 -11.09 16.97 -9.66
C MET A 186 -10.56 15.83 -10.55
N TYR A 187 -9.90 14.82 -9.98
CA TYR A 187 -9.41 13.63 -10.71
C TYR A 187 -10.28 12.38 -10.51
N LYS A 188 -11.36 12.48 -9.73
CA LYS A 188 -12.24 11.36 -9.35
C LYS A 188 -11.51 10.24 -8.60
N HIS A 189 -10.39 10.56 -7.95
CA HIS A 189 -9.69 9.63 -7.08
C HIS A 189 -10.38 9.58 -5.72
N LEU A 190 -10.17 8.47 -5.01
CA LEU A 190 -10.65 8.30 -3.66
C LEU A 190 -9.47 7.89 -2.78
N LYS A 191 -9.08 8.76 -1.85
CA LYS A 191 -8.06 8.42 -0.85
C LYS A 191 -8.74 7.86 0.38
N ILE A 192 -8.30 6.71 0.85
CA ILE A 192 -8.84 6.06 2.05
C ILE A 192 -7.69 5.59 2.93
N THR A 193 -7.77 5.91 4.22
CA THR A 193 -6.90 5.33 5.25
C THR A 193 -7.68 4.30 6.04
N PHE A 194 -7.16 3.09 6.06
CA PHE A 194 -7.69 1.92 6.74
C PHE A 194 -6.79 1.53 7.90
N ILE A 195 -7.38 1.22 9.05
CA ILE A 195 -6.65 0.73 10.23
C ILE A 195 -7.12 -0.67 10.60
N ASN A 196 -6.17 -1.57 10.82
CA ASN A 196 -6.44 -2.89 11.39
C ASN A 196 -6.70 -2.77 12.89
N VAL A 197 -7.98 -2.74 13.26
CA VAL A 197 -8.41 -2.55 14.66
C VAL A 197 -8.49 -3.85 15.46
N LEU A 198 -8.32 -5.00 14.82
CA LEU A 198 -8.40 -6.30 15.48
C LEU A 198 -7.03 -6.82 15.92
N SER A 199 -5.94 -6.27 15.39
CA SER A 199 -4.58 -6.66 15.78
C SER A 199 -4.10 -5.90 17.02
N LYS A 200 -3.72 -6.65 18.06
CA LYS A 200 -3.10 -6.10 19.28
C LYS A 200 -1.75 -5.43 19.00
N ASP A 201 -1.02 -5.90 17.99
CA ASP A 201 0.25 -5.29 17.62
C ASP A 201 0.05 -3.92 16.98
N CYS A 202 -1.02 -3.77 16.19
CA CYS A 202 -1.40 -2.50 15.61
C CYS A 202 -1.94 -1.51 16.63
N ASP A 203 -2.70 -1.99 17.63
CA ASP A 203 -3.13 -1.16 18.77
C ASP A 203 -1.92 -0.62 19.56
N LYS A 204 -0.93 -1.48 19.87
CA LYS A 204 0.32 -1.06 20.52
C LYS A 204 1.13 -0.08 19.67
N ALA A 205 1.19 -0.31 18.36
CA ALA A 205 1.97 0.51 17.44
C ALA A 205 1.46 1.96 17.36
N PHE A 206 0.15 2.16 17.37
CA PHE A 206 -0.46 3.48 17.23
C PHE A 206 -0.92 4.07 18.57
N ASN A 207 -0.98 3.25 19.62
CA ASN A 207 -1.45 3.62 20.96
C ASN A 207 -2.77 4.39 20.89
N PHE A 208 -3.78 3.81 20.23
CA PHE A 208 -5.07 4.48 19.99
C PHE A 208 -5.73 4.93 21.30
N GLN A 209 -5.50 4.20 22.39
CA GLN A 209 -6.01 4.55 23.71
C GLN A 209 -5.58 5.94 24.19
N LYS A 210 -4.41 6.43 23.78
CA LYS A 210 -3.92 7.78 24.14
C LYS A 210 -4.70 8.92 23.46
N TYR A 211 -5.36 8.66 22.35
CA TYR A 211 -5.98 9.69 21.51
C TYR A 211 -7.51 9.65 21.50
N PHE A 212 -8.11 8.53 21.92
CA PHE A 212 -9.55 8.32 21.87
C PHE A 212 -10.23 8.20 23.24
N PHE A 213 -9.46 8.24 24.35
CA PHE A 213 -9.98 8.26 25.73
C PHE A 213 -9.25 9.27 26.61
#